data_AF-A0AAV6YQH0-F1
#
_entry.id   AF-A0AAV6YQH0-F1
#
_cell.length_a   1.000
_cell.length_b   1.000
_cell.length_c   1.000
_cell.angle_alpha   90.00
_cell.angle_beta   90.00
_cell.angle_gamma   90.00
#
_symmetry.space_group_name_H-M   'P 1'
#
loop_
_entity.id
_entity.type
_entity.pdbx_description
1 polymer ?
#
loop_
_entity_poly.entity_id
_entity_poly.type
_entity_poly.pdbx_seq_one_letter_code
_entity_poly.pdbx_strand_id
1 'polypeptide(L)'
;AFLYMKDGNPNKRNIHNESSMHLLCMGSHLMISEGALDHRLPRLGDEDRKRSDCLRMILDWKGAKLDHGEYERAALDATDNKKNTPLHYAAASGMKICVEVIFNILAAICCCGSLGSHKDL
;
A
#
# COMPACT_ATOMS: atom_id res chain seq x y z
N ALA A 1 -16.26 -3.06 -1.47
CA ALA A 1 -16.89 -4.33 -1.86
C ALA A 1 -15.88 -5.46 -2.04
N PHE A 2 -14.92 -5.36 -2.96
CA PHE A 2 -13.99 -6.46 -3.32
C PHE A 2 -13.19 -7.07 -2.15
N LEU A 3 -12.54 -6.25 -1.30
CA LEU A 3 -11.71 -6.76 -0.20
C LEU A 3 -12.50 -7.51 0.89
N TYR A 4 -13.75 -7.11 1.15
CA TYR A 4 -14.54 -7.64 2.27
C TYR A 4 -15.68 -8.58 1.85
N MET A 5 -16.15 -8.50 0.60
CA MET A 5 -17.29 -9.29 0.11
C MET A 5 -16.90 -10.34 -0.94
N LYS A 6 -15.64 -10.37 -1.38
CA LYS A 6 -15.17 -11.27 -2.47
C LYS A 6 -13.84 -11.94 -2.14
N ASP A 7 -13.45 -12.01 -0.86
CA ASP A 7 -12.18 -12.56 -0.40
C ASP A 7 -10.96 -12.00 -1.15
N GLY A 8 -11.04 -10.73 -1.56
CA GLY A 8 -9.96 -10.04 -2.23
C GLY A 8 -8.74 -9.97 -1.32
N ASN A 9 -7.61 -10.49 -1.78
CA ASN A 9 -6.34 -10.41 -1.06
C ASN A 9 -5.48 -9.28 -1.67
N PRO A 10 -5.21 -8.18 -0.94
CA PRO A 10 -4.43 -7.05 -1.44
C PRO A 10 -2.95 -7.39 -1.66
N ASN A 11 -2.47 -8.52 -1.12
CA ASN A 11 -1.11 -9.02 -1.33
C ASN A 11 -0.95 -9.81 -2.63
N LYS A 12 -2.04 -10.11 -3.36
CA LYS A 12 -1.95 -10.70 -4.70
C LYS A 12 -1.17 -9.78 -5.62
N ARG A 13 -0.34 -10.38 -6.46
CA ARG A 13 0.58 -9.66 -7.34
C ARG A 13 0.22 -9.83 -8.80
N ASN A 14 0.46 -8.79 -9.58
CA ASN A 14 0.32 -8.83 -11.03
C ASN A 14 1.59 -9.38 -11.70
N ILE A 15 1.64 -9.33 -13.05
CA ILE A 15 2.81 -9.76 -13.85
C ILE A 15 4.08 -8.94 -13.61
N HIS A 16 3.96 -7.74 -13.05
CA HIS A 16 5.08 -6.87 -12.67
C HIS A 16 5.51 -7.05 -11.21
N ASN A 17 4.92 -8.05 -10.52
CA ASN A 17 5.12 -8.33 -9.10
C ASN A 17 4.59 -7.22 -8.17
N GLU A 18 3.71 -6.36 -8.67
CA GLU A 18 3.10 -5.25 -7.93
C GLU A 18 1.86 -5.73 -7.16
N SER A 19 1.75 -5.32 -5.90
CA SER A 19 0.54 -5.50 -5.08
C SER A 19 -0.44 -4.33 -5.25
N SER A 20 -1.64 -4.44 -4.68
CA SER A 20 -2.61 -3.32 -4.70
C SER A 20 -2.07 -2.06 -4.02
N MET A 21 -1.19 -2.19 -3.03
CA MET A 21 -0.52 -1.07 -2.37
C MET A 21 0.41 -0.31 -3.31
N HIS A 22 1.11 -0.99 -4.23
CA HIS A 22 1.95 -0.33 -5.23
C HIS A 22 1.10 0.57 -6.13
N LEU A 23 0.01 0.02 -6.66
CA LEU A 23 -0.90 0.72 -7.55
C LEU A 23 -1.60 1.90 -6.86
N LEU A 24 -1.97 1.73 -5.60
CA LEU A 24 -2.55 2.82 -4.79
C LEU A 24 -1.56 3.99 -4.64
N CYS A 25 -0.30 3.68 -4.34
CA CYS A 25 0.75 4.67 -4.08
C CYS A 25 1.31 5.32 -5.36
N MET A 26 1.18 4.65 -6.51
CA MET A 26 1.57 5.20 -7.82
C MET A 26 0.66 6.37 -8.23
N GLY A 27 -0.60 6.38 -7.78
CA GLY A 27 -1.57 7.43 -8.08
C GLY A 27 -1.98 7.49 -9.56
N SER A 28 -2.91 8.39 -9.88
CA SER A 28 -3.36 8.61 -11.27
C SER A 28 -2.41 9.49 -12.08
N HIS A 29 -1.58 10.29 -11.42
CA HIS A 29 -0.77 11.31 -12.10
C HIS A 29 0.44 10.75 -12.85
N LEU A 30 1.05 9.66 -12.39
CA LEU A 30 2.15 9.00 -13.12
C LEU A 30 1.66 8.28 -14.40
N MET A 31 0.35 8.07 -14.55
CA MET A 31 -0.26 7.38 -15.70
C MET A 31 -0.78 8.32 -16.79
N ILE A 32 -0.89 9.62 -16.50
CA ILE A 32 -1.30 10.62 -17.50
C ILE A 32 -0.02 11.18 -18.11
N SER A 33 0.38 10.63 -19.26
CA SER A 33 1.39 11.25 -20.13
C SER A 33 1.07 12.74 -20.30
N GLU A 34 2.09 13.60 -20.14
CA GLU A 34 2.06 15.00 -20.56
C GLU A 34 1.44 15.07 -21.96
N GLY A 35 0.20 15.54 -22.08
CA GLY A 35 -0.49 15.65 -23.37
C GLY A 35 -1.99 15.34 -23.35
N ALA A 36 -2.48 14.54 -22.40
CA ALA A 36 -3.92 14.29 -22.27
C ALA A 36 -4.54 15.22 -21.22
N LEU A 37 -4.67 16.51 -21.54
CA LEU A 37 -5.58 17.43 -20.83
C LEU A 37 -7.03 17.00 -21.16
N ASP A 38 -7.52 15.93 -20.53
CA ASP A 38 -8.94 15.61 -20.58
C ASP A 38 -9.68 16.39 -19.49
N HIS A 39 -10.77 17.04 -19.89
CA HIS A 39 -11.58 18.00 -19.13
C HIS A 39 -12.42 17.34 -18.00
N ARG A 40 -12.02 16.14 -17.56
CA ARG A 40 -12.72 15.30 -16.57
C ARG A 40 -11.84 14.92 -15.38
N LEU A 41 -10.81 15.72 -15.09
CA LEU A 41 -10.03 15.54 -13.86
C LEU A 41 -10.99 15.68 -12.67
N PRO A 42 -11.18 14.63 -11.86
CA PRO A 42 -11.90 14.77 -10.61
C PRO A 42 -11.19 15.85 -9.79
N ARG A 43 -11.95 16.64 -9.01
CA ARG A 43 -11.34 17.69 -8.17
C ARG A 43 -10.21 17.04 -7.38
N LEU A 44 -9.01 17.62 -7.43
CA LEU A 44 -7.79 17.00 -6.87
C LEU A 44 -7.99 16.48 -5.43
N GLY A 45 -8.81 17.18 -4.62
CA GLY A 45 -9.16 16.73 -3.26
C GLY A 45 -10.07 15.51 -3.15
N ASP A 46 -10.95 15.24 -4.13
CA ASP A 46 -11.81 14.05 -4.12
C ASP A 46 -11.00 12.78 -4.37
N GLU A 47 -9.95 12.85 -5.19
CA GLU A 47 -9.05 11.72 -5.45
C GLU A 47 -8.20 11.40 -4.23
N ASP A 48 -7.65 12.40 -3.54
CA ASP A 48 -6.88 12.19 -2.32
C ASP A 48 -7.73 11.59 -1.20
N ARG A 49 -9.00 12.01 -1.08
CA ARG A 49 -9.94 11.41 -0.13
C ARG A 49 -10.21 9.94 -0.46
N LYS A 50 -10.56 9.64 -1.72
CA LYS A 50 -10.79 8.25 -2.15
C LYS A 50 -9.56 7.36 -1.92
N ARG A 51 -8.37 7.87 -2.22
CA ARG A 51 -7.11 7.13 -1.97
C ARG A 51 -6.88 6.89 -0.50
N SER A 52 -7.14 7.89 0.34
CA SER A 52 -7.04 7.74 1.80
C SER A 52 -8.02 6.69 2.33
N ASP A 53 -9.24 6.65 1.79
CA ASP A 53 -10.22 5.62 2.13
C ASP A 53 -9.79 4.23 1.65
N CYS A 54 -9.26 4.11 0.43
CA CYS A 54 -8.70 2.87 -0.08
C CYS A 54 -7.49 2.39 0.74
N LEU A 55 -6.60 3.31 1.13
CA LEU A 55 -5.46 3.01 2.01
C LEU A 55 -5.95 2.39 3.31
N ARG A 56 -6.91 3.04 3.97
CA ARG A 56 -7.49 2.55 5.21
C ARG A 56 -8.14 1.17 5.04
N MET A 57 -8.89 0.94 3.96
CA MET A 57 -9.46 -0.38 3.66
C MET A 57 -8.39 -1.47 3.50
N ILE A 58 -7.26 -1.16 2.87
CA ILE A 58 -6.16 -2.14 2.72
C ILE A 58 -5.47 -2.38 4.06
N LEU A 59 -5.25 -1.35 4.87
CA LEU A 59 -4.62 -1.47 6.19
C LEU A 59 -5.48 -2.24 7.19
N ASP A 60 -6.80 -2.07 7.11
CA ASP A 60 -7.78 -2.78 7.94
C ASP A 60 -8.03 -4.22 7.44
N TRP A 61 -7.48 -4.61 6.30
CA TRP A 61 -7.67 -5.95 5.75
C TRP A 61 -7.05 -7.02 6.67
N LYS A 62 -7.81 -8.08 6.91
CA LYS A 62 -7.39 -9.27 7.67
C LYS A 62 -7.61 -10.48 6.78
N GLY A 63 -6.52 -11.16 6.43
CA GLY A 63 -6.57 -12.37 5.62
C GLY A 63 -6.73 -13.63 6.47
N ALA A 64 -6.13 -14.73 6.02
CA ALA A 64 -6.23 -16.01 6.73
C ALA A 64 -5.60 -15.95 8.12
N LYS A 65 -6.10 -16.78 9.04
CA LYS A 65 -5.48 -16.99 10.34
C LYS A 65 -4.22 -17.84 10.16
N LEU A 66 -3.09 -17.35 10.62
CA LEU A 66 -1.80 -18.02 10.62
C LEU A 66 -1.70 -19.02 11.77
N ASP A 67 -0.76 -19.95 11.68
CA ASP A 67 -0.54 -21.02 12.67
C ASP A 67 -0.29 -20.47 14.08
N HIS A 68 0.26 -19.26 14.17
CA HIS A 68 0.65 -18.61 15.42
C HIS A 68 -0.52 -17.83 16.06
N GLY A 69 -1.72 -17.90 15.47
CA GLY A 69 -2.92 -17.25 15.97
C GLY A 69 -3.16 -15.83 15.42
N GLU A 70 -2.18 -15.26 14.73
CA GLU A 70 -2.28 -13.98 14.05
C GLU A 70 -3.09 -14.09 12.75
N TYR A 71 -3.43 -12.94 12.16
CA TYR A 71 -4.11 -12.89 10.87
C TYR A 71 -3.21 -12.20 9.87
N GLU A 72 -3.22 -12.65 8.62
CA GLU A 72 -2.52 -11.96 7.54
C GLU A 72 -2.93 -10.47 7.48
N ARG A 73 -1.95 -9.64 7.10
CA ARG A 73 -2.08 -8.19 6.94
C ARG A 73 -1.56 -7.79 5.57
N ALA A 74 -1.90 -6.57 5.14
CA ALA A 74 -1.33 -6.01 3.92
C ALA A 74 0.20 -5.88 4.05
N ALA A 75 0.92 -6.38 3.05
CA ALA A 75 2.37 -6.28 2.97
C ALA A 75 2.77 -4.88 2.48
N LEU A 76 3.37 -4.09 3.36
CA LEU A 76 3.73 -2.69 3.11
C LEU A 76 5.16 -2.50 2.57
N ASP A 77 6.02 -3.50 2.77
CA ASP A 77 7.44 -3.54 2.40
C ASP A 77 7.72 -4.43 1.19
N ALA A 78 6.67 -5.04 0.63
CA ALA A 78 6.72 -5.83 -0.59
C ALA A 78 7.45 -5.08 -1.72
N THR A 79 8.38 -5.74 -2.41
CA THR A 79 9.05 -5.18 -3.59
C THR A 79 8.44 -5.68 -4.90
N ASP A 80 8.45 -4.84 -5.92
CA ASP A 80 8.12 -5.19 -7.31
C ASP A 80 9.35 -5.70 -8.10
N ASN A 81 9.18 -5.94 -9.40
CA ASN A 81 10.29 -6.37 -10.27
C ASN A 81 11.43 -5.34 -10.40
N LYS A 82 11.16 -4.06 -10.15
CA LYS A 82 12.13 -2.96 -10.15
C LYS A 82 12.77 -2.75 -8.78
N LYS A 83 12.46 -3.60 -7.79
CA LYS A 83 12.87 -3.46 -6.39
C LYS A 83 12.27 -2.23 -5.69
N ASN A 84 11.21 -1.65 -6.24
CA ASN A 84 10.48 -0.57 -5.59
C ASN A 84 9.45 -1.16 -4.63
N THR A 85 9.28 -0.50 -3.49
CA THR A 85 8.20 -0.75 -2.52
C THR A 85 7.05 0.24 -2.74
N PRO A 86 5.85 0.03 -2.17
CA PRO A 86 4.77 1.01 -2.20
C PRO A 86 5.22 2.41 -1.73
N LEU A 87 6.12 2.48 -0.74
CA LEU A 87 6.66 3.74 -0.23
C LEU A 87 7.48 4.51 -1.29
N HIS A 88 8.23 3.82 -2.16
CA HIS A 88 8.96 4.46 -3.26
C HIS A 88 7.97 5.17 -4.20
N TYR A 89 6.87 4.51 -4.54
CA TYR A 89 5.83 5.09 -5.38
C TYR A 89 5.10 6.25 -4.69
N ALA A 90 4.80 6.14 -3.40
CA ALA A 90 4.15 7.21 -2.63
C ALA A 90 5.01 8.48 -2.55
N ALA A 91 6.32 8.31 -2.39
CA ALA A 91 7.28 9.43 -2.39
C ALA A 91 7.37 10.06 -3.79
N ALA A 92 7.48 9.24 -4.85
CA ALA A 92 7.57 9.71 -6.23
C ALA A 92 6.30 10.41 -6.72
N SER A 93 5.12 9.99 -6.26
CA SER A 93 3.82 10.56 -6.62
C SER A 93 3.41 11.78 -5.79
N GLY A 94 4.19 12.13 -4.77
CA GLY A 94 3.88 13.24 -3.85
C GLY A 94 2.72 12.96 -2.88
N MET A 95 2.37 11.69 -2.67
CA MET A 95 1.25 11.29 -1.82
C MET A 95 1.60 11.33 -0.32
N LYS A 96 1.64 12.53 0.26
CA LYS A 96 2.02 12.78 1.66
C LYS A 96 1.34 11.85 2.67
N ILE A 97 0.03 11.64 2.57
CA ILE A 97 -0.73 10.79 3.50
C ILE A 97 -0.22 9.34 3.44
N CYS A 98 -0.02 8.78 2.25
CA CYS A 98 0.50 7.42 2.12
C CYS A 98 1.93 7.33 2.65
N VAL A 99 2.78 8.32 2.40
CA VAL A 99 4.15 8.36 2.95
C VAL A 99 4.12 8.34 4.47
N GLU A 100 3.38 9.26 5.11
CA GLU A 100 3.33 9.37 6.57
C GLU A 100 2.78 8.09 7.21
N VAL A 101 1.65 7.57 6.71
CA VAL A 101 1.01 6.38 7.28
C VAL A 101 1.87 5.14 7.10
N ILE A 102 2.38 4.87 5.89
CA ILE A 102 3.20 3.69 5.62
C ILE A 102 4.52 3.77 6.42
N PHE A 103 5.17 4.93 6.44
CA PHE A 103 6.39 5.13 7.22
C PHE A 103 6.16 4.86 8.72
N ASN A 104 5.10 5.43 9.31
CA ASN A 104 4.80 5.26 10.72
C ASN A 104 4.51 3.80 11.07
N ILE A 105 3.79 3.07 10.21
CA ILE A 105 3.51 1.65 10.45
C ILE A 105 4.80 0.82 10.36
N LEU A 106 5.61 1.03 9.32
CA LEU A 106 6.88 0.32 9.16
C LEU A 106 7.85 0.61 10.32
N ALA A 107 7.95 1.87 10.74
CA ALA A 107 8.75 2.25 11.90
C ALA A 107 8.24 1.59 13.18
N ALA A 108 6.92 1.54 13.40
CA ALA A 108 6.32 0.84 14.54
C ALA A 108 6.63 -0.66 14.53
N ILE A 109 6.63 -1.30 13.35
CA ILE A 109 7.01 -2.72 13.20
C ILE A 109 8.47 -2.93 13.59
N CYS A 110 9.38 -2.06 13.14
CA CYS A 110 10.78 -2.12 13.55
C CYS A 110 10.97 -1.91 15.07
N CYS A 111 10.23 -0.98 15.66
CA CYS A 111 10.29 -0.70 17.08
C CYS A 111 9.68 -1.83 17.94
N CYS A 112 8.59 -2.47 17.52
CA CYS A 112 8.05 -3.64 18.22
C CYS A 112 8.89 -4.91 17.99
N GLY A 113 9.58 -5.02 16.85
CA GLY A 113 10.58 -6.05 16.59
C GLY A 113 11.82 -5.95 17.48
N SER A 114 12.09 -4.76 18.04
CA SER A 114 13.21 -4.53 18.98
C SER A 114 12.99 -5.08 20.39
N LEU A 115 11.83 -5.70 20.66
CA LEU A 115 11.55 -6.42 21.92
C LEU A 115 11.62 -7.96 21.77
N GLY A 116 12.09 -8.49 20.63
CA GLY A 116 11.93 -9.92 20.33
C GLY A 116 13.02 -10.60 19.51
N SER A 117 14.28 -10.16 19.50
CA SER A 117 15.36 -10.92 18.81
C SER A 117 16.73 -10.70 19.44
N HIS A 118 16.90 -11.15 20.69
CA HIS A 118 18.19 -11.62 21.17
C HIS A 118 18.19 -13.15 21.00
N LYS A 119 19.28 -13.72 20.44
CA LYS A 119 19.54 -15.14 20.04
C LYS A 119 19.18 -15.37 18.56
N ASP A 120 20.05 -15.78 17.63
CA ASP A 120 21.36 -16.43 17.71
C ASP A 120 22.23 -16.02 16.50
N LEU A 121 23.50 -15.71 16.77
CA LEU A 121 24.66 -15.81 15.89
C LEU A 121 25.78 -16.40 16.74
#